data_AF-A0AA88TJB2-F1
#
_entry.id   AF-A0AA88TJB2-F1
#
_cell.length_a   1.000
_cell.length_b   1.000
_cell.length_c   1.000
_cell.angle_alpha   90.00
_cell.angle_beta   90.00
_cell.angle_gamma   90.00
#
_symmetry.space_group_name_H-M   'P 1'
#
loop_
_entity.id
_entity.type
_entity.pdbx_description
1 polymer ?
#
loop_
_entity_poly.entity_id
_entity_poly.type
_entity_poly.pdbx_seq_one_letter_code
_entity_poly.pdbx_strand_id
1 'polypeptide(L)'
;MYNNSYTRPKVALKAQDIRRSKGKGCGYYLRIIFFFSSLIQSLIIVSLVLFLVYGQPEKSADEKRVDELQQSTNKLSSDNAKLRKDKADLTAQLKTKTTEKDAEVKKVVKLTAELDAAKANNTKLFQMIASCQASKTPLVRSVVPCSQSGGTSEHMRTLQTLLEQQRSLYTILQTNFSQTVQNLKFDLDSALKDKSKHDMAMLKLKNEKEDLTSELELYKKKCKEDFVKSLQGIQDVTTAFLTKIDNLFPDTFTFHLTCSKQQEQMQKIHANCTNLSRQVEDKFQNYLNSVGDKVSTLQAQSSRIEVENNRLTSENKKCIQDRAQEAEQCTKLLQEAQQVQDRLVEPLLQTQKQLLQEKQMLQSSCVPRPPMPKPNGMDMMLPGYAGPYKTGSSQPKAS
;
A
#
# COMPACT_ATOMS: atom_id res chain seq x y z
N MET A 1 109.31 60.58 -2.15
CA MET A 1 108.00 59.95 -2.51
C MET A 1 107.68 58.91 -1.45
N TYR A 2 106.42 58.88 -1.05
CA TYR A 2 105.87 58.36 0.22
C TYR A 2 105.82 56.83 0.38
N ASN A 3 105.79 56.43 1.67
CA ASN A 3 105.13 55.27 2.32
C ASN A 3 106.06 54.20 2.90
N ASN A 4 106.35 54.27 4.21
CA ASN A 4 105.60 53.78 5.40
C ASN A 4 105.86 52.27 5.67
N SER A 5 106.69 51.91 6.66
CA SER A 5 106.33 51.76 8.10
C SER A 5 105.53 50.46 8.34
N TYR A 6 105.87 49.48 9.20
CA TYR A 6 106.51 49.52 10.52
C TYR A 6 106.89 48.10 11.03
N THR A 7 108.00 48.04 11.78
CA THR A 7 108.35 47.25 12.99
C THR A 7 107.97 45.77 13.17
N ARG A 8 109.04 44.95 13.27
CA ARG A 8 109.15 43.76 14.13
C ARG A 8 109.63 44.20 15.53
N PRO A 9 109.17 43.58 16.63
CA PRO A 9 110.16 42.92 17.47
C PRO A 9 109.71 41.57 18.05
N LYS A 10 110.71 40.71 18.27
CA LYS A 10 110.68 39.52 19.10
C LYS A 10 110.31 39.89 20.56
N VAL A 11 109.77 38.94 21.31
CA VAL A 11 110.42 38.29 22.47
C VAL A 11 109.37 37.54 23.29
N ALA A 12 109.73 36.31 23.68
CA ALA A 12 108.98 35.40 24.52
C ALA A 12 108.80 35.93 25.95
N LEU A 13 107.67 35.59 26.60
CA LEU A 13 107.57 35.58 28.05
C LEU A 13 106.60 34.48 28.53
N LYS A 14 107.11 33.74 29.51
CA LYS A 14 106.56 32.56 30.18
C LYS A 14 105.30 32.85 31.02
N ALA A 15 104.45 31.83 31.06
CA ALA A 15 103.62 31.34 32.17
C ALA A 15 103.05 32.36 33.18
N GLN A 16 101.72 32.49 33.15
CA GLN A 16 100.93 32.97 34.28
C GLN A 16 99.83 31.95 34.58
N ASP A 17 99.89 31.42 35.80
CA ASP A 17 98.98 30.45 36.39
C ASP A 17 97.73 31.18 36.93
N ILE A 18 96.54 30.83 36.42
CA ILE A 18 95.25 31.28 36.99
C ILE A 18 94.30 30.08 37.08
N ARG A 19 93.88 29.81 38.33
CA ARG A 19 93.00 28.71 38.76
C ARG A 19 91.54 28.85 38.28
N ARG A 20 90.88 27.69 38.17
CA ARG A 20 89.41 27.37 38.06
C ARG A 20 88.87 27.34 36.61
N SER A 21 88.08 26.35 36.16
CA SER A 21 87.18 25.38 36.81
C SER A 21 87.16 24.04 36.05
N LYS A 22 86.68 22.96 36.70
CA LYS A 22 86.37 21.66 36.07
C LYS A 22 85.26 21.83 35.01
N GLY A 23 85.60 22.34 33.82
CA GLY A 23 84.70 22.41 32.68
C GLY A 23 84.74 21.09 31.92
N LYS A 24 83.60 20.39 31.82
CA LYS A 24 83.44 19.23 30.95
C LYS A 24 83.92 19.61 29.54
N GLY A 25 84.97 18.94 29.07
CA GLY A 25 85.63 19.28 27.81
C GLY A 25 84.65 19.27 26.63
N CYS A 26 84.92 20.11 25.63
CA CYS A 26 84.15 20.29 24.40
C CYS A 26 83.68 18.96 23.76
N GLY A 27 84.45 17.86 23.91
CA GLY A 27 84.07 16.52 23.46
C GLY A 27 82.82 15.91 24.12
N TYR A 28 82.48 16.30 25.36
CA TYR A 28 81.25 15.85 26.02
C TYR A 28 80.00 16.42 25.33
N TYR A 29 80.04 17.70 24.96
CA TYR A 29 78.95 18.35 24.25
C TYR A 29 78.80 17.84 22.81
N LEU A 30 79.91 17.53 22.13
CA LEU A 30 79.87 16.91 20.79
C LEU A 30 79.23 15.52 20.80
N ARG A 31 79.53 14.68 21.81
CA ARG A 31 78.87 13.37 21.97
C ARG A 31 77.37 13.51 22.27
N ILE A 32 76.99 14.50 23.07
CA ILE A 32 75.59 14.80 23.38
C ILE A 32 74.84 15.26 22.13
N ILE A 33 75.41 16.16 21.33
CA ILE A 33 74.79 16.63 20.09
C ILE A 33 74.60 15.47 19.09
N PHE A 34 75.59 14.58 18.98
CA PHE A 34 75.47 13.40 18.12
C PHE A 34 74.39 12.42 18.61
N PHE A 35 74.26 12.24 19.92
CA PHE A 35 73.20 11.42 20.52
C PHE A 35 71.81 12.02 20.28
N PHE A 36 71.63 13.32 20.50
CA PHE A 36 70.36 13.99 20.22
C PHE A 36 70.03 14.01 18.72
N SER A 37 71.01 14.16 17.83
CA SER A 37 70.79 14.07 16.38
C SER A 37 70.32 12.67 15.97
N SER A 38 70.99 11.62 16.46
CA SER A 38 70.59 10.23 16.22
C SER A 38 69.23 9.89 16.84
N LEU A 39 68.91 10.48 17.99
CA LEU A 39 67.64 10.27 18.68
C LEU A 39 66.48 10.95 17.94
N ILE A 40 66.66 12.19 17.48
CA ILE A 40 65.69 12.90 16.64
C ILE A 40 65.49 12.15 15.32
N GLN A 41 66.55 11.65 14.69
CA GLN A 41 66.46 10.83 13.48
C GLN A 41 65.65 9.55 13.72
N SER A 42 65.89 8.84 14.82
CA SER A 42 65.11 7.65 15.19
C SER A 42 63.63 7.99 15.44
N LEU A 43 63.35 9.09 16.14
CA LEU A 43 61.99 9.56 16.40
C LEU A 43 61.24 9.93 15.11
N ILE A 44 61.93 10.52 14.14
CA ILE A 44 61.37 10.81 12.81
C ILE A 44 61.05 9.51 12.08
N ILE A 45 61.96 8.52 12.08
CA ILE A 45 61.73 7.21 11.44
C ILE A 45 60.53 6.50 12.07
N VAL A 46 60.45 6.44 13.40
CA VAL A 46 59.30 5.84 14.10
C VAL A 46 58.01 6.60 13.81
N SER A 47 58.05 7.93 13.76
CA SER A 47 56.88 8.75 13.40
C SER A 47 56.42 8.47 11.97
N LEU A 48 57.33 8.35 11.01
CA LEU A 48 57.00 8.01 9.62
C LEU A 48 56.46 6.59 9.50
N VAL A 49 57.01 5.62 10.23
CA VAL A 49 56.50 4.24 10.27
C VAL A 49 55.12 4.19 10.91
N LEU A 50 54.87 4.91 11.99
CA LEU A 50 53.54 5.05 12.58
C LEU A 50 52.56 5.74 11.60
N PHE A 51 53.03 6.73 10.85
CA PHE A 51 52.23 7.33 9.77
C PHE A 51 51.98 6.37 8.60
N LEU A 52 52.82 5.36 8.38
CA LEU A 52 52.65 4.38 7.32
C LEU A 52 51.76 3.20 7.77
N VAL A 53 51.87 2.80 9.04
CA VAL A 53 51.07 1.73 9.67
C VAL A 53 49.67 2.23 10.08
N TYR A 54 49.55 3.47 10.56
CA TYR A 54 48.28 4.06 11.04
C TYR A 54 47.77 5.22 10.16
N GLY A 55 48.58 5.74 9.25
CA GLY A 55 48.19 6.83 8.35
C GLY A 55 47.81 6.36 6.95
N GLN A 56 47.55 5.08 6.73
CA GLN A 56 46.56 4.70 5.72
C GLN A 56 45.18 5.02 6.31
N PRO A 57 44.56 6.15 5.91
CA PRO A 57 43.20 6.39 6.35
C PRO A 57 42.34 5.27 5.75
N GLU A 58 41.38 4.77 6.51
CA GLU A 58 40.28 3.92 6.03
C GLU A 58 39.39 4.66 5.01
N LYS A 59 39.98 5.32 4.00
CA LYS A 59 39.29 6.02 2.92
C LYS A 59 38.30 5.11 2.18
N SER A 60 38.48 3.79 2.22
CA SER A 60 37.52 2.89 1.58
C SER A 60 36.29 2.54 2.42
N ALA A 61 36.35 2.60 3.76
CA ALA A 61 35.25 2.14 4.61
C ALA A 61 34.32 3.30 4.98
N ASP A 62 34.89 4.45 5.37
CA ASP A 62 34.10 5.62 5.74
C ASP A 62 33.51 6.34 4.53
N GLU A 63 34.23 6.45 3.41
CA GLU A 63 33.71 7.06 2.19
C GLU A 63 32.58 6.21 1.58
N LYS A 64 32.69 4.88 1.68
CA LYS A 64 31.62 3.96 1.28
C LYS A 64 30.41 4.06 2.20
N ARG A 65 30.60 4.19 3.51
CA ARG A 65 29.50 4.45 4.46
C ARG A 65 28.81 5.78 4.19
N VAL A 66 29.55 6.82 3.83
CA VAL A 66 28.99 8.13 3.48
C VAL A 66 28.19 8.04 2.19
N ASP A 67 28.67 7.33 1.17
CA ASP A 67 27.96 7.14 -0.10
C ASP A 67 26.69 6.29 0.07
N GLU A 68 26.75 5.23 0.88
CA GLU A 68 25.59 4.43 1.27
C GLU A 68 24.57 5.27 2.06
N LEU A 69 25.02 6.13 2.99
CA LEU A 69 24.15 7.06 3.70
C LEU A 69 23.49 8.05 2.75
N GLN A 70 24.24 8.60 1.80
CA GLN A 70 23.75 9.55 0.82
C GLN A 70 22.69 8.92 -0.09
N GLN A 71 22.94 7.72 -0.60
CA GLN A 71 21.94 6.97 -1.38
C GLN A 71 20.69 6.65 -0.55
N SER A 72 20.85 6.23 0.70
CA SER A 72 19.71 5.94 1.58
C SER A 72 18.87 7.19 1.85
N THR A 73 19.51 8.34 2.08
CA THR A 73 18.85 9.63 2.34
C THR A 73 18.11 10.13 1.10
N ASN A 74 18.73 10.02 -0.08
CA ASN A 74 18.09 10.38 -1.35
C ASN A 74 16.88 9.50 -1.66
N LYS A 75 16.98 8.19 -1.40
CA LYS A 75 15.87 7.25 -1.54
C LYS A 75 14.74 7.58 -0.56
N LEU A 76 15.07 7.79 0.71
CA LEU A 76 14.09 8.19 1.73
C LEU A 76 13.38 9.50 1.36
N SER A 77 14.12 10.48 0.84
CA SER A 77 13.58 11.77 0.39
C SER A 77 12.57 11.60 -0.76
N SER A 78 12.92 10.77 -1.75
CA SER A 78 12.04 10.45 -2.88
C SER A 78 10.76 9.72 -2.42
N ASP A 79 10.91 8.71 -1.57
CA ASP A 79 9.78 7.95 -1.02
C ASP A 79 8.87 8.86 -0.19
N ASN A 80 9.45 9.77 0.60
CA ASN A 80 8.69 10.73 1.42
C ASN A 80 7.94 11.76 0.55
N ALA A 81 8.53 12.20 -0.57
CA ALA A 81 7.84 13.05 -1.55
C ALA A 81 6.66 12.31 -2.20
N LYS A 82 6.84 11.03 -2.57
CA LYS A 82 5.77 10.19 -3.12
C LYS A 82 4.64 9.97 -2.10
N LEU A 83 4.98 9.61 -0.86
CA LEU A 83 4.01 9.44 0.22
C LEU A 83 3.22 10.72 0.51
N ARG A 84 3.85 11.90 0.42
CA ARG A 84 3.14 13.17 0.54
C ARG A 84 2.14 13.40 -0.58
N LYS A 85 2.50 13.04 -1.81
CA LYS A 85 1.60 13.11 -2.97
C LYS A 85 0.43 12.15 -2.82
N ASP A 86 0.70 10.89 -2.46
CA ASP A 86 -0.33 9.87 -2.25
C ASP A 86 -1.27 10.26 -1.11
N LYS A 87 -0.73 10.82 -0.01
CA LYS A 87 -1.54 11.37 1.09
C LYS A 87 -2.48 12.48 0.61
N ALA A 88 -1.97 13.40 -0.22
CA ALA A 88 -2.79 14.50 -0.74
C ALA A 88 -3.91 13.96 -1.64
N ASP A 89 -3.59 13.01 -2.52
CA ASP A 89 -4.56 12.39 -3.43
C ASP A 89 -5.63 11.59 -2.67
N LEU A 90 -5.23 10.74 -1.73
CA LEU A 90 -6.15 10.01 -0.86
C LEU A 90 -7.03 10.95 -0.04
N THR A 91 -6.48 12.06 0.46
CA THR A 91 -7.26 13.07 1.20
C THR A 91 -8.30 13.72 0.29
N ALA A 92 -7.95 14.02 -0.97
CA ALA A 92 -8.89 14.56 -1.94
C ALA A 92 -10.00 13.56 -2.28
N GLN A 93 -9.66 12.29 -2.53
CA GLN A 93 -10.63 11.22 -2.78
C GLN A 93 -11.59 11.02 -1.59
N LEU A 94 -11.07 11.07 -0.37
CA LEU A 94 -11.86 10.91 0.85
C LEU A 94 -12.84 12.08 1.04
N LYS A 95 -12.41 13.31 0.73
CA LYS A 95 -13.29 14.48 0.73
C LYS A 95 -14.42 14.33 -0.28
N THR A 96 -14.12 13.91 -1.52
CA THR A 96 -15.12 13.66 -2.55
C THR A 96 -16.11 12.57 -2.13
N LYS A 97 -15.61 11.43 -1.65
CA LYS A 97 -16.45 10.32 -1.18
C LYS A 97 -17.33 10.71 0.01
N THR A 98 -16.83 11.55 0.91
CA THR A 98 -17.63 12.07 2.03
C THR A 98 -18.77 12.95 1.53
N THR A 99 -18.50 13.84 0.55
CA THR A 99 -19.55 14.67 -0.04
C THR A 99 -20.60 13.86 -0.81
N GLU A 100 -20.19 12.82 -1.53
CA GLU A 100 -21.10 11.88 -2.19
C GLU A 100 -21.98 11.14 -1.16
N LYS A 101 -21.36 10.63 -0.08
CA LYS A 101 -22.07 9.96 1.02
C LYS A 101 -23.10 10.89 1.65
N ASP A 102 -22.75 12.14 1.94
CA ASP A 102 -23.67 13.10 2.55
C ASP A 102 -24.83 13.48 1.61
N ALA A 103 -24.57 13.55 0.30
CA ALA A 103 -25.62 13.75 -0.70
C ALA A 103 -26.58 12.55 -0.75
N GLU A 104 -26.06 11.32 -0.68
CA GLU A 104 -26.89 10.11 -0.71
C GLU A 104 -27.69 9.93 0.59
N VAL A 105 -27.10 10.23 1.75
CA VAL A 105 -27.81 10.28 3.04
C VAL A 105 -28.98 11.27 2.98
N LYS A 106 -28.80 12.45 2.38
CA LYS A 106 -29.90 13.42 2.19
C LYS A 106 -31.03 12.84 1.32
N LYS A 107 -30.72 12.08 0.27
CA LYS A 107 -31.75 11.41 -0.55
C LYS A 107 -32.49 10.35 0.26
N VAL A 108 -31.78 9.53 1.04
CA VAL A 108 -32.39 8.50 1.90
C VAL A 108 -33.32 9.13 2.94
N VAL A 109 -32.92 10.24 3.58
CA VAL A 109 -33.78 10.96 4.52
C VAL A 109 -35.04 11.49 3.82
N LYS A 110 -34.88 12.06 2.61
CA LYS A 110 -36.03 12.55 1.83
C LYS A 110 -36.99 11.42 1.43
N LEU A 111 -36.47 10.31 0.92
CA LEU A 111 -37.29 9.14 0.55
C LEU A 111 -37.99 8.52 1.75
N THR A 112 -37.33 8.46 2.91
CA THR A 112 -37.95 8.01 4.16
C THR A 112 -39.13 8.91 4.55
N ALA A 113 -38.96 10.24 4.47
CA ALA A 113 -40.04 11.18 4.77
C ALA A 113 -41.23 11.05 3.78
N GLU A 114 -40.94 10.86 2.48
CA GLU A 114 -41.98 10.61 1.46
C GLU A 114 -42.72 9.29 1.72
N LEU A 115 -42.00 8.23 2.13
CA LEU A 115 -42.58 6.95 2.48
C LEU A 115 -43.50 7.05 3.71
N ASP A 116 -43.10 7.77 4.74
CA ASP A 116 -43.92 7.95 5.93
C ASP A 116 -45.17 8.82 5.66
N ALA A 117 -45.05 9.83 4.80
CA ALA A 117 -46.21 10.58 4.30
C ALA A 117 -47.16 9.69 3.47
N ALA A 118 -46.63 8.82 2.61
CA ALA A 118 -47.41 7.87 1.84
C ALA A 118 -48.14 6.87 2.74
N LYS A 119 -47.48 6.34 3.79
CA LYS A 119 -48.11 5.48 4.80
C LYS A 119 -49.26 6.19 5.51
N ALA A 120 -49.06 7.43 5.96
CA ALA A 120 -50.11 8.22 6.61
C ALA A 120 -51.34 8.42 5.70
N ASN A 121 -51.11 8.72 4.42
CA ASN A 121 -52.19 8.84 3.43
C ASN A 121 -52.92 7.52 3.21
N ASN A 122 -52.18 6.41 3.12
CA ASN A 122 -52.77 5.07 2.98
C ASN A 122 -53.66 4.72 4.17
N THR A 123 -53.19 4.96 5.40
CA THR A 123 -53.99 4.76 6.62
C THR A 123 -55.27 5.58 6.60
N LYS A 124 -55.20 6.84 6.15
CA LYS A 124 -56.37 7.72 6.03
C LYS A 124 -57.37 7.20 4.99
N LEU A 125 -56.87 6.67 3.87
CA LEU A 125 -57.67 6.05 2.82
C LEU A 125 -58.38 4.79 3.33
N PHE A 126 -57.66 3.92 4.04
CA PHE A 126 -58.25 2.74 4.69
C PHE A 126 -59.33 3.11 5.70
N GLN A 127 -59.13 4.18 6.47
CA GLN A 127 -60.11 4.67 7.43
C GLN A 127 -61.37 5.23 6.75
N MET A 128 -61.22 5.92 5.61
CA MET A 128 -62.36 6.36 4.77
C MET A 128 -63.12 5.19 4.13
N ILE A 129 -62.41 4.14 3.68
CA ILE A 129 -63.04 2.94 3.15
C ILE A 129 -63.84 2.22 4.25
N ALA A 130 -63.27 2.10 5.45
CA ALA A 130 -63.94 1.49 6.59
C ALA A 130 -65.21 2.26 7.02
N SER A 131 -65.16 3.60 7.03
CA SER A 131 -66.33 4.43 7.36
C SER A 131 -67.43 4.37 6.29
N CYS A 132 -67.05 4.27 5.01
CA CYS A 132 -67.98 4.10 3.89
C CYS A 132 -68.64 2.71 3.89
N GLN A 133 -67.95 1.68 4.38
CA GLN A 133 -68.54 0.35 4.58
C GLN A 133 -69.50 0.32 5.78
N ALA A 134 -69.22 1.10 6.84
CA ALA A 134 -70.06 1.21 8.03
C ALA A 134 -71.36 2.01 7.80
N SER A 135 -71.40 2.91 6.81
CA SER A 135 -72.58 3.74 6.48
C SER A 135 -73.58 3.08 5.51
N LYS A 136 -73.45 1.78 5.24
CA LYS A 136 -74.45 1.01 4.48
C LYS A 136 -75.72 0.84 5.31
N THR A 137 -76.64 1.79 5.24
CA THR A 137 -78.04 1.56 5.57
C THR A 137 -78.65 0.59 4.56
N PRO A 138 -79.50 -0.37 5.00
CA PRO A 138 -80.16 -1.29 4.08
C PRO A 138 -81.19 -0.50 3.26
N LEU A 139 -80.91 -0.28 1.96
CA LEU A 139 -81.92 0.21 1.04
C LEU A 139 -83.04 -0.82 0.95
N VAL A 140 -84.20 -0.45 1.50
CA VAL A 140 -85.47 -1.15 1.29
C VAL A 140 -85.78 -1.16 -0.20
N ARG A 141 -85.89 -2.37 -0.74
CA ARG A 141 -86.18 -2.67 -2.14
C ARG A 141 -87.64 -2.32 -2.44
N SER A 142 -87.88 -1.14 -2.99
CA SER A 142 -89.17 -0.81 -3.60
C SER A 142 -89.19 -1.36 -5.03
N VAL A 143 -90.00 -2.40 -5.25
CA VAL A 143 -90.20 -3.03 -6.56
C VAL A 143 -91.29 -2.23 -7.28
N VAL A 144 -90.90 -1.45 -8.28
CA VAL A 144 -91.82 -0.88 -9.28
C VAL A 144 -91.67 -1.72 -10.55
N PRO A 145 -92.78 -2.21 -11.15
CA PRO A 145 -92.71 -3.02 -12.36
C PRO A 145 -92.53 -2.11 -13.58
N CYS A 146 -91.36 -2.17 -14.23
CA CYS A 146 -91.18 -1.57 -15.54
C CYS A 146 -91.59 -2.54 -16.65
N SER A 147 -92.44 -2.05 -17.54
CA SER A 147 -92.85 -2.68 -18.80
C SER A 147 -91.66 -3.19 -19.61
N GLN A 148 -91.83 -4.39 -20.13
CA GLN A 148 -90.95 -5.00 -21.12
C GLN A 148 -90.99 -4.18 -22.40
N SER A 149 -89.85 -3.57 -22.75
CA SER A 149 -89.59 -3.06 -24.09
C SER A 149 -88.42 -3.85 -24.67
N GLY A 150 -88.66 -4.50 -25.80
CA GLY A 150 -87.72 -5.37 -26.49
C GLY A 150 -86.49 -4.59 -26.98
N GLY A 151 -85.31 -5.06 -26.57
CA GLY A 151 -84.02 -4.53 -27.02
C GLY A 151 -82.88 -4.76 -26.02
N THR A 152 -82.74 -5.96 -25.45
CA THR A 152 -81.85 -6.21 -24.28
C THR A 152 -80.92 -7.41 -24.41
N SER A 153 -80.63 -7.90 -25.62
CA SER A 153 -79.71 -9.04 -25.78
C SER A 153 -78.23 -8.63 -25.79
N GLU A 154 -77.86 -7.58 -26.53
CA GLU A 154 -76.44 -7.16 -26.64
C GLU A 154 -75.94 -6.44 -25.38
N HIS A 155 -76.69 -5.47 -24.87
CA HIS A 155 -76.22 -4.65 -23.75
C HIS A 155 -76.04 -5.47 -22.46
N MET A 156 -76.89 -6.47 -22.24
CA MET A 156 -76.77 -7.40 -21.11
C MET A 156 -75.55 -8.31 -21.27
N ARG A 157 -75.27 -8.79 -22.49
CA ARG A 157 -74.04 -9.54 -22.81
C ARG A 157 -72.77 -8.73 -22.59
N THR A 158 -72.75 -7.46 -22.99
CA THR A 158 -71.58 -6.59 -22.80
C THR A 158 -71.29 -6.35 -21.32
N LEU A 159 -72.33 -6.08 -20.50
CA LEU A 159 -72.18 -5.93 -19.05
C LEU A 159 -71.71 -7.22 -18.37
N GLN A 160 -72.22 -8.37 -18.82
CA GLN A 160 -71.80 -9.67 -18.30
C GLN A 160 -70.34 -9.98 -18.64
N THR A 161 -69.92 -9.68 -19.87
CA THR A 161 -68.52 -9.81 -20.32
C THR A 161 -67.59 -8.90 -19.50
N LEU A 162 -68.00 -7.67 -19.21
CA LEU A 162 -67.23 -6.72 -18.39
C LEU A 162 -67.08 -7.20 -16.94
N LEU A 163 -68.16 -7.75 -16.35
CA LEU A 163 -68.13 -8.34 -15.01
C LEU A 163 -67.18 -9.54 -14.94
N GLU A 164 -67.20 -10.38 -15.96
CA GLU A 164 -66.35 -11.57 -16.07
C GLU A 164 -64.87 -11.18 -16.25
N GLN A 165 -64.60 -10.15 -17.07
CA GLN A 165 -63.29 -9.55 -17.21
C GLN A 165 -62.78 -8.91 -15.91
N GLN A 166 -63.65 -8.25 -15.15
CA GLN A 166 -63.28 -7.66 -13.86
C GLN A 166 -62.95 -8.75 -12.83
N ARG A 167 -63.69 -9.87 -12.82
CA ARG A 167 -63.40 -11.03 -11.97
C ARG A 167 -62.06 -11.67 -12.34
N SER A 168 -61.80 -11.87 -13.64
CA SER A 168 -60.51 -12.44 -14.07
C SER A 168 -59.34 -11.54 -13.67
N LEU A 169 -59.49 -10.21 -13.81
CA LEU A 169 -58.45 -9.25 -13.44
C LEU A 169 -58.20 -9.25 -11.93
N TYR A 170 -59.25 -9.38 -11.12
CA TYR A 170 -59.12 -9.53 -9.66
C TYR A 170 -58.40 -10.83 -9.28
N THR A 171 -58.73 -11.95 -9.93
CA THR A 171 -58.02 -13.22 -9.70
C THR A 171 -56.55 -13.14 -10.07
N ILE A 172 -56.22 -12.50 -11.20
CA ILE A 172 -54.82 -12.25 -11.60
C ILE A 172 -54.12 -11.36 -10.57
N LEU A 173 -54.75 -10.28 -10.12
CA LEU A 173 -54.18 -9.38 -9.11
C LEU A 173 -53.91 -10.11 -7.79
N GLN A 174 -54.88 -10.91 -7.33
CA GLN A 174 -54.79 -11.68 -6.10
C GLN A 174 -53.67 -12.72 -6.17
N THR A 175 -53.60 -13.48 -7.27
CA THR A 175 -52.53 -14.48 -7.47
C THR A 175 -51.16 -13.83 -7.55
N ASN A 176 -51.02 -12.72 -8.27
CA ASN A 176 -49.77 -11.97 -8.37
C ASN A 176 -49.32 -11.41 -7.01
N PHE A 177 -50.26 -10.88 -6.22
CA PHE A 177 -49.98 -10.41 -4.86
C PHE A 177 -49.56 -11.54 -3.93
N SER A 178 -50.30 -12.66 -3.92
CA SER A 178 -49.95 -13.83 -3.11
C SER A 178 -48.57 -14.39 -3.49
N GLN A 179 -48.26 -14.48 -4.78
CA GLN A 179 -46.96 -14.93 -5.26
C GLN A 179 -45.84 -13.97 -4.84
N THR A 180 -46.06 -12.66 -4.97
CA THR A 180 -45.08 -11.64 -4.54
C THR A 180 -44.81 -11.72 -3.04
N VAL A 181 -45.85 -11.86 -2.22
CA VAL A 181 -45.69 -12.00 -0.76
C VAL A 181 -44.95 -13.29 -0.40
N GLN A 182 -45.22 -14.40 -1.08
CA GLN A 182 -44.48 -15.64 -0.87
C GLN A 182 -43.01 -15.51 -1.24
N ASN A 183 -42.70 -14.88 -2.38
CA ASN A 183 -41.32 -14.63 -2.80
C ASN A 183 -40.57 -13.75 -1.79
N LEU A 184 -41.18 -12.63 -1.38
CA LEU A 184 -40.59 -11.75 -0.37
C LEU A 184 -40.35 -12.45 0.96
N LYS A 185 -41.25 -13.36 1.35
CA LYS A 185 -41.07 -14.16 2.57
C LYS A 185 -39.90 -15.14 2.43
N PHE A 186 -39.78 -15.81 1.29
CA PHE A 186 -38.66 -16.69 0.99
C PHE A 186 -37.33 -15.94 1.00
N ASP A 187 -37.28 -14.77 0.36
CA ASP A 187 -36.09 -13.91 0.33
C ASP A 187 -35.70 -13.45 1.74
N LEU A 188 -36.68 -13.09 2.57
CA LEU A 188 -36.46 -12.74 3.98
C LEU A 188 -35.87 -13.91 4.77
N ASP A 189 -36.46 -15.11 4.65
CA ASP A 189 -35.98 -16.30 5.35
C ASP A 189 -34.55 -16.68 4.90
N SER A 190 -34.25 -16.55 3.60
CA SER A 190 -32.91 -16.74 3.06
C SER A 190 -31.92 -15.71 3.63
N ALA A 191 -32.29 -14.42 3.64
CA ALA A 191 -31.44 -13.36 4.18
C ALA A 191 -31.18 -13.53 5.68
N LEU A 192 -32.17 -13.99 6.45
CA LEU A 192 -32.00 -14.30 7.87
C LEU A 192 -31.03 -15.46 8.09
N LYS A 193 -31.11 -16.50 7.26
CA LYS A 193 -30.18 -17.64 7.30
C LYS A 193 -28.75 -17.22 6.95
N ASP A 194 -28.58 -16.39 5.94
CA ASP A 194 -27.27 -15.88 5.54
C ASP A 194 -26.68 -14.96 6.62
N LYS A 195 -27.49 -14.09 7.22
CA LYS A 195 -27.08 -13.30 8.38
C LYS A 195 -26.57 -14.19 9.52
N SER A 196 -27.32 -15.24 9.87
CA SER A 196 -26.90 -16.17 10.93
C SER A 196 -25.58 -16.87 10.61
N LYS A 197 -25.36 -17.28 9.34
CA LYS A 197 -24.06 -17.81 8.90
C LYS A 197 -22.93 -16.80 9.06
N HIS A 198 -23.16 -15.54 8.69
CA HIS A 198 -22.18 -14.48 8.84
C HIS A 198 -21.86 -14.20 10.31
N ASP A 199 -22.86 -14.18 11.19
CA ASP A 199 -22.68 -13.99 12.63
C ASP A 199 -21.83 -15.13 13.22
N MET A 200 -22.09 -16.39 12.84
CA MET A 200 -21.28 -17.53 13.27
C MET A 200 -19.84 -17.47 12.74
N ALA A 201 -19.64 -17.08 11.48
CA ALA A 201 -18.32 -16.91 10.90
C ALA A 201 -17.53 -15.78 11.58
N MET A 202 -18.21 -14.66 11.90
CA MET A 202 -17.61 -13.56 12.64
C MET A 202 -17.16 -14.00 14.04
N LEU A 203 -18.00 -14.76 14.75
CA LEU A 203 -17.66 -15.28 16.07
C LEU A 203 -16.43 -16.21 15.99
N LYS A 204 -16.41 -17.11 15.00
CA LYS A 204 -15.28 -18.02 14.77
C LYS A 204 -13.99 -17.25 14.49
N LEU A 205 -14.02 -16.28 13.58
CA LEU A 205 -12.87 -15.43 13.25
C LEU A 205 -12.38 -14.63 14.47
N LYS A 206 -13.30 -14.16 15.32
CA LYS A 206 -12.94 -13.45 16.54
C LYS A 206 -12.18 -14.37 17.51
N ASN A 207 -12.67 -15.59 17.72
CA ASN A 207 -12.00 -16.57 18.57
C ASN A 207 -10.62 -16.95 18.02
N GLU A 208 -10.52 -17.24 16.71
CA GLU A 208 -9.23 -17.54 16.06
C GLU A 208 -8.22 -16.39 16.18
N LYS A 209 -8.69 -15.14 16.09
CA LYS A 209 -7.86 -13.95 16.31
C LYS A 209 -7.36 -13.86 17.76
N GLU A 210 -8.22 -14.13 18.73
CA GLU A 210 -7.86 -14.12 20.15
C GLU A 210 -6.82 -15.21 20.45
N ASP A 211 -7.03 -16.43 19.92
CA ASP A 211 -6.12 -17.56 20.06
C ASP A 211 -4.73 -17.26 19.45
N LEU A 212 -4.69 -16.78 18.21
CA LEU A 212 -3.44 -16.41 17.53
C LEU A 212 -2.70 -15.27 18.23
N THR A 213 -3.43 -14.30 18.79
CA THR A 213 -2.83 -13.21 19.56
C THR A 213 -2.19 -13.74 20.84
N SER A 214 -2.87 -14.66 21.52
CA SER A 214 -2.35 -15.33 22.73
C SER A 214 -1.10 -16.16 22.42
N GLU A 215 -1.13 -16.94 21.33
CA GLU A 215 0.01 -17.76 20.90
C GLU A 215 1.23 -16.90 20.55
N LEU A 216 1.02 -15.77 19.88
CA LEU A 216 2.10 -14.84 19.51
C LEU A 216 2.76 -14.20 20.74
N GLU A 217 1.97 -13.76 21.73
CA GLU A 217 2.51 -13.20 22.98
C GLU A 217 3.25 -14.28 23.79
N LEU A 218 2.74 -15.51 23.83
CA LEU A 218 3.42 -16.64 24.47
C LEU A 218 4.75 -16.94 23.78
N TYR A 219 4.78 -16.99 22.45
CA TYR A 219 5.99 -17.22 21.68
C TYR A 219 7.05 -16.13 21.92
N LYS A 220 6.62 -14.86 21.94
CA LYS A 220 7.51 -13.72 22.23
C LYS A 220 8.13 -13.83 23.63
N LYS A 221 7.32 -14.18 24.64
CA LYS A 221 7.81 -14.41 26.01
C LYS A 221 8.81 -15.56 26.05
N LYS A 222 8.47 -16.68 25.41
CA LYS A 222 9.31 -17.89 25.38
C LYS A 222 10.64 -17.65 24.67
N CYS A 223 10.64 -16.91 23.55
CA CYS A 223 11.87 -16.53 22.84
C CYS A 223 12.81 -15.70 23.73
N LYS A 224 12.27 -14.75 24.50
CA LYS A 224 13.05 -13.98 25.47
C LYS A 224 13.62 -14.87 26.59
N GLU A 225 12.81 -15.78 27.13
CA GLU A 225 13.24 -16.72 28.16
C GLU A 225 14.31 -17.70 27.67
N ASP A 226 14.14 -18.27 26.48
CA ASP A 226 15.08 -19.22 25.86
C ASP A 226 16.41 -18.54 25.50
N PHE A 227 16.35 -17.27 25.05
CA PHE A 227 17.55 -16.46 24.82
C PHE A 227 18.32 -16.22 26.13
N VAL A 228 17.63 -15.79 27.20
CA VAL A 228 18.27 -15.58 28.51
C VAL A 228 18.86 -16.88 29.05
N LYS A 229 18.13 -18.01 28.96
CA LYS A 229 18.63 -19.33 29.37
C LYS A 229 19.88 -19.75 28.61
N SER A 230 19.93 -19.53 27.30
CA SER A 230 21.11 -19.87 26.47
C SER A 230 22.37 -19.09 26.90
N LEU A 231 22.20 -17.99 27.63
CA LEU A 231 23.27 -17.13 28.11
C LEU A 231 23.60 -17.34 29.60
N GLN A 232 22.85 -18.19 30.30
CA GLN A 232 23.07 -18.51 31.72
C GLN A 232 24.49 -19.01 32.00
N GLY A 233 25.12 -19.72 31.04
CA GLY A 233 26.49 -20.19 31.17
C GLY A 233 27.52 -19.08 31.43
N ILE A 234 27.25 -17.82 31.03
CA ILE A 234 28.13 -16.68 31.35
C ILE A 234 28.06 -16.34 32.84
N GLN A 235 26.86 -16.40 33.42
CA GLN A 235 26.66 -16.19 34.85
C GLN A 235 27.31 -17.31 35.66
N ASP A 236 27.21 -18.55 35.18
CA ASP A 236 27.88 -19.71 35.80
C ASP A 236 29.41 -19.54 35.80
N VAL A 237 30.00 -19.10 34.68
CA VAL A 237 31.44 -18.83 34.57
C VAL A 237 31.87 -17.71 35.50
N THR A 238 31.09 -16.64 35.61
CA THR A 238 31.37 -15.50 36.49
C THR A 238 31.30 -15.91 37.95
N THR A 239 30.27 -16.69 38.32
CA THR A 239 30.11 -17.24 39.66
C THR A 239 31.25 -18.19 40.02
N ALA A 240 31.65 -19.07 39.09
CA ALA A 240 32.78 -19.97 39.27
C ALA A 240 34.10 -19.22 39.42
N PHE A 241 34.31 -18.12 38.70
CA PHE A 241 35.48 -17.26 38.82
C PHE A 241 35.55 -16.55 40.18
N LEU A 242 34.44 -15.95 40.62
CA LEU A 242 34.31 -15.36 41.98
C LEU A 242 34.60 -16.39 43.06
N THR A 243 33.99 -17.57 42.95
CA THR A 243 34.23 -18.69 43.88
C THR A 243 35.71 -19.07 43.91
N LYS A 244 36.42 -18.99 42.78
CA LYS A 244 37.85 -19.30 42.71
C LYS A 244 38.71 -18.19 43.32
N ILE A 245 38.32 -16.92 43.21
CA ILE A 245 38.96 -15.80 43.92
C ILE A 245 38.80 -15.95 45.43
N ASP A 246 37.60 -16.28 45.90
CA ASP A 246 37.33 -16.48 47.33
C ASP A 246 38.12 -17.69 47.87
N ASN A 247 38.22 -18.77 47.08
CA ASN A 247 38.99 -19.96 47.46
C ASN A 247 40.51 -19.83 47.26
N LEU A 248 40.99 -18.85 46.49
CA LEU A 248 42.42 -18.56 46.35
C LEU A 248 43.00 -17.98 47.66
N PHE A 249 42.15 -17.43 48.53
CA PHE A 249 42.54 -16.90 49.83
C PHE A 249 41.57 -17.36 50.94
N PRO A 250 41.59 -18.65 51.32
CA PRO A 250 40.75 -19.14 52.41
C PRO A 250 41.12 -18.40 53.71
N ASP A 251 40.11 -18.00 54.48
CA ASP A 251 40.29 -17.42 55.83
C ASP A 251 41.14 -18.32 56.77
N THR A 252 41.34 -19.57 56.38
CA THR A 252 42.10 -20.60 57.10
C THR A 252 43.59 -20.64 56.78
N PHE A 253 44.08 -20.02 55.69
CA PHE A 253 45.53 -19.92 55.45
C PHE A 253 46.12 -18.68 56.12
N THR A 254 46.25 -18.80 57.43
CA THR A 254 47.11 -18.00 58.31
C THR A 254 48.59 -18.33 58.06
N PHE A 255 49.06 -18.27 56.82
CA PHE A 255 50.50 -18.21 56.57
C PHE A 255 51.00 -16.84 57.01
N HIS A 256 51.29 -16.70 58.31
CA HIS A 256 52.02 -15.60 58.95
C HIS A 256 52.01 -14.27 58.17
N LEU A 257 50.84 -13.70 57.88
CA LEU A 257 50.70 -12.29 57.52
C LEU A 257 50.89 -11.48 58.80
N THR A 258 52.07 -11.56 59.41
CA THR A 258 52.45 -10.86 60.64
C THR A 258 52.65 -9.36 60.41
N CYS A 259 52.64 -8.92 59.15
CA CYS A 259 52.75 -7.51 58.76
C CYS A 259 51.36 -6.96 58.35
N SER A 260 50.83 -6.00 59.12
CA SER A 260 49.52 -5.37 58.84
C SER A 260 49.39 -4.81 57.42
N LYS A 261 50.50 -4.33 56.84
CA LYS A 261 50.54 -3.82 55.46
C LYS A 261 50.29 -4.90 54.42
N GLN A 262 50.73 -6.14 54.64
CA GLN A 262 50.45 -7.23 53.70
C GLN A 262 48.98 -7.66 53.77
N GLN A 263 48.38 -7.68 54.96
CA GLN A 263 46.95 -7.97 55.12
C GLN A 263 46.08 -6.89 54.46
N GLU A 264 46.44 -5.61 54.60
CA GLU A 264 45.72 -4.50 53.94
C GLU A 264 45.85 -4.56 52.40
N GLN A 265 47.05 -4.89 51.88
CA GLN A 265 47.27 -5.10 50.45
C GLN A 265 46.43 -6.28 49.92
N MET A 266 46.36 -7.37 50.67
CA MET A 266 45.57 -8.55 50.31
C MET A 266 44.07 -8.23 50.27
N GLN A 267 43.54 -7.53 51.28
CA GLN A 267 42.14 -7.09 51.29
C GLN A 267 41.84 -6.13 50.13
N LYS A 268 42.77 -5.24 49.78
CA LYS A 268 42.64 -4.40 48.58
C LYS A 268 42.57 -5.21 47.29
N ILE A 269 43.40 -6.24 47.14
CA ILE A 269 43.38 -7.11 45.96
C ILE A 269 42.05 -7.89 45.89
N HIS A 270 41.61 -8.48 47.00
CA HIS A 270 40.33 -9.20 47.08
C HIS A 270 39.15 -8.29 46.74
N ALA A 271 39.08 -7.09 47.35
CA ALA A 271 38.04 -6.11 47.06
C ALA A 271 38.07 -5.66 45.59
N ASN A 272 39.26 -5.44 45.01
CA ASN A 272 39.41 -5.03 43.62
C ASN A 272 38.99 -6.14 42.65
N CYS A 273 39.40 -7.40 42.89
CA CYS A 273 39.01 -8.54 42.06
C CYS A 273 37.50 -8.81 42.15
N THR A 274 36.92 -8.73 43.34
CA THR A 274 35.47 -8.90 43.56
C THR A 274 34.67 -7.80 42.88
N ASN A 275 35.08 -6.53 43.06
CA ASN A 275 34.42 -5.40 42.41
C ASN A 275 34.57 -5.43 40.89
N LEU A 276 35.74 -5.81 40.38
CA LEU A 276 35.96 -5.95 38.94
C LEU A 276 35.06 -7.05 38.36
N SER A 277 34.99 -8.20 39.03
CA SER A 277 34.14 -9.32 38.58
C SER A 277 32.66 -8.94 38.60
N ARG A 278 32.16 -8.26 39.64
CA ARG A 278 30.78 -7.73 39.67
C ARG A 278 30.54 -6.69 38.60
N GLN A 279 31.47 -5.76 38.36
CA GLN A 279 31.32 -4.77 37.29
C GLN A 279 31.26 -5.42 35.90
N VAL A 280 32.04 -6.48 35.69
CA VAL A 280 31.98 -7.27 34.45
C VAL A 280 30.62 -7.94 34.34
N GLU A 281 30.13 -8.60 35.39
CA GLU A 281 28.80 -9.23 35.42
C GLU A 281 27.69 -8.23 35.10
N ASP A 282 27.65 -7.08 35.78
CA ASP A 282 26.65 -6.04 35.59
C ASP A 282 26.68 -5.47 34.17
N LYS A 283 27.87 -5.20 33.62
CA LYS A 283 28.01 -4.71 32.24
C LYS A 283 27.54 -5.75 31.23
N PHE A 284 27.89 -7.02 31.44
CA PHE A 284 27.42 -8.11 30.57
C PHE A 284 25.91 -8.28 30.68
N GLN A 285 25.32 -8.32 31.87
CA GLN A 285 23.88 -8.47 32.04
C GLN A 285 23.11 -7.34 31.36
N ASN A 286 23.59 -6.10 31.47
CA ASN A 286 22.99 -4.95 30.79
C ASN A 286 23.10 -5.07 29.25
N TYR A 287 24.25 -5.52 28.74
CA TYR A 287 24.43 -5.79 27.32
C TYR A 287 23.47 -6.90 26.84
N LEU A 288 23.37 -7.99 27.59
CA LEU A 288 22.48 -9.12 27.28
C LEU A 288 21.01 -8.71 27.29
N ASN A 289 20.58 -7.91 28.27
CA ASN A 289 19.22 -7.35 28.31
C ASN A 289 18.95 -6.52 27.04
N SER A 290 19.90 -5.65 26.67
CA SER A 290 19.78 -4.82 25.47
C SER A 290 19.70 -5.66 24.19
N VAL A 291 20.54 -6.70 24.06
CA VAL A 291 20.51 -7.61 22.91
C VAL A 291 19.22 -8.42 22.90
N GLY A 292 18.78 -8.95 24.04
CA GLY A 292 17.53 -9.71 24.15
C GLY A 292 16.30 -8.89 23.75
N ASP A 293 16.25 -7.62 24.14
CA ASP A 293 15.18 -6.71 23.73
C ASP A 293 15.26 -6.37 22.24
N LYS A 294 16.47 -6.20 21.68
CA LYS A 294 16.65 -6.01 20.23
C LYS A 294 16.25 -7.24 19.43
N VAL A 295 16.64 -8.44 19.85
CA VAL A 295 16.27 -9.71 19.20
C VAL A 295 14.77 -9.92 19.27
N SER A 296 14.14 -9.68 20.44
CA SER A 296 12.69 -9.77 20.59
C SER A 296 11.95 -8.79 19.67
N THR A 297 12.49 -7.57 19.52
CA THR A 297 11.93 -6.55 18.63
C THR A 297 12.10 -6.93 17.15
N LEU A 298 13.28 -7.41 16.76
CA LEU A 298 13.57 -7.87 15.40
C LEU A 298 12.70 -9.07 15.03
N GLN A 299 12.54 -10.03 15.93
CA GLN A 299 11.68 -11.19 15.71
C GLN A 299 10.23 -10.76 15.50
N ALA A 300 9.72 -9.86 16.35
CA ALA A 300 8.35 -9.34 16.20
C ALA A 300 8.15 -8.59 14.87
N GLN A 301 9.14 -7.79 14.45
CA GLN A 301 9.10 -7.12 13.14
C GLN A 301 9.18 -8.12 11.97
N SER A 302 10.05 -9.13 12.07
CA SER A 302 10.22 -10.16 11.04
C SER A 302 8.92 -10.94 10.85
N SER A 303 8.30 -11.42 11.93
CA SER A 303 7.02 -12.13 11.86
C SER A 303 5.90 -11.25 11.27
N ARG A 304 5.87 -9.96 11.64
CA ARG A 304 4.89 -9.02 11.08
C ARG A 304 5.07 -8.84 9.57
N ILE A 305 6.30 -8.65 9.12
CA ILE A 305 6.63 -8.49 7.69
C ILE A 305 6.31 -9.77 6.91
N GLU A 306 6.61 -10.94 7.48
CA GLU A 306 6.32 -12.23 6.85
C GLU A 306 4.81 -12.44 6.64
N VAL A 307 4.00 -12.15 7.67
CA VAL A 307 2.53 -12.19 7.56
C VAL A 307 2.02 -11.20 6.52
N GLU A 308 2.53 -9.97 6.52
CA GLU A 308 2.13 -8.95 5.55
C GLU A 308 2.51 -9.33 4.12
N ASN A 309 3.70 -9.88 3.92
CA ASN A 309 4.17 -10.35 2.61
C ASN A 309 3.33 -11.51 2.09
N ASN A 310 2.99 -12.48 2.96
CA ASN A 310 2.09 -13.58 2.61
C ASN A 310 0.70 -13.08 2.22
N ARG A 311 0.14 -12.12 2.99
CA ARG A 311 -1.15 -11.50 2.68
C ARG A 311 -1.12 -10.78 1.33
N LEU A 312 -0.15 -9.90 1.11
CA LEU A 312 0.00 -9.15 -0.14
C LEU A 312 0.23 -10.08 -1.33
N THR A 313 1.00 -11.15 -1.15
CA THR A 313 1.22 -12.17 -2.19
C THR A 313 -0.08 -12.87 -2.56
N SER A 314 -0.90 -13.23 -1.57
CA SER A 314 -2.21 -13.85 -1.79
C SER A 314 -3.18 -12.90 -2.49
N GLU A 315 -3.27 -11.64 -2.04
CA GLU A 315 -4.09 -10.60 -2.65
C GLU A 315 -3.66 -10.32 -4.10
N ASN A 316 -2.36 -10.25 -4.37
CA ASN A 316 -1.83 -10.06 -5.70
C ASN A 316 -2.16 -11.25 -6.63
N LYS A 317 -2.01 -12.49 -6.13
CA LYS A 317 -2.42 -13.69 -6.89
C LYS A 317 -3.90 -13.65 -7.25
N LYS A 318 -4.76 -13.31 -6.29
CA LYS A 318 -6.20 -13.17 -6.53
C LYS A 318 -6.49 -12.07 -7.55
N CYS A 319 -5.87 -10.90 -7.41
CA CYS A 319 -6.03 -9.79 -8.36
C CYS A 319 -5.63 -10.18 -9.79
N ILE A 320 -4.51 -10.91 -9.95
CA ILE A 320 -4.07 -11.43 -11.25
C ILE A 320 -5.11 -12.41 -11.82
N GLN A 321 -5.63 -13.31 -11.00
CA GLN A 321 -6.64 -14.28 -11.40
C GLN A 321 -7.96 -13.60 -11.82
N ASP A 322 -8.46 -12.68 -10.99
CA ASP A 322 -9.69 -11.93 -11.25
C ASP A 322 -9.56 -11.12 -12.56
N ARG A 323 -8.41 -10.45 -12.76
CA ARG A 323 -8.12 -9.72 -14.00
C ARG A 323 -8.07 -10.64 -15.23
N ALA A 324 -7.48 -11.82 -15.09
CA ALA A 324 -7.42 -12.79 -16.20
C ALA A 324 -8.83 -13.29 -16.56
N GLN A 325 -9.66 -13.58 -15.56
CA GLN A 325 -11.04 -14.00 -15.75
C GLN A 325 -11.88 -12.90 -16.40
N GLU A 326 -11.73 -11.65 -15.96
CA GLU A 326 -12.44 -10.50 -16.53
C GLU A 326 -12.02 -10.23 -17.98
N ALA A 327 -10.73 -10.34 -18.28
CA ALA A 327 -10.22 -10.22 -19.66
C ALA A 327 -10.78 -11.33 -20.57
N GLU A 328 -10.87 -12.57 -20.08
CA GLU A 328 -11.47 -13.68 -20.82
C GLU A 328 -12.96 -13.44 -21.09
N GLN A 329 -13.71 -12.98 -20.09
CA GLN A 329 -15.13 -12.63 -20.24
C GLN A 329 -15.33 -11.49 -21.24
N CYS A 330 -14.52 -10.43 -21.15
CA CYS A 330 -14.57 -9.31 -22.10
C CYS A 330 -14.29 -9.77 -23.53
N THR A 331 -13.32 -10.66 -23.72
CA THR A 331 -12.99 -11.23 -25.04
C THR A 331 -14.16 -12.04 -25.61
N LYS A 332 -14.83 -12.86 -24.78
CA LYS A 332 -16.03 -13.62 -25.20
C LYS A 332 -17.16 -12.68 -25.62
N LEU A 333 -17.46 -11.66 -24.83
CA LEU A 333 -18.50 -10.67 -25.15
C LEU A 333 -18.18 -9.91 -26.45
N LEU A 334 -16.92 -9.55 -26.68
CA LEU A 334 -16.49 -8.91 -27.91
C LEU A 334 -16.72 -9.82 -29.13
N GLN A 335 -16.35 -11.10 -29.00
CA GLN A 335 -16.52 -12.08 -30.06
C GLN A 335 -17.99 -12.35 -30.37
N GLU A 336 -18.84 -12.43 -29.35
CA GLU A 336 -20.30 -12.55 -29.50
C GLU A 336 -20.88 -11.32 -30.22
N ALA A 337 -20.48 -10.11 -29.82
CA ALA A 337 -20.93 -8.87 -30.47
C ALA A 337 -20.50 -8.81 -31.94
N GLN A 338 -19.26 -9.22 -32.25
CA GLN A 338 -18.77 -9.32 -33.62
C GLN A 338 -19.57 -10.34 -34.44
N GLN A 339 -19.82 -11.54 -33.91
CA GLN A 339 -20.63 -12.55 -34.60
C GLN A 339 -22.05 -12.07 -34.88
N VAL A 340 -22.67 -11.34 -33.94
CA VAL A 340 -24.00 -10.76 -34.14
C VAL A 340 -23.96 -9.73 -35.26
N GLN A 341 -22.94 -8.87 -35.28
CA GLN A 341 -22.78 -7.87 -36.33
C GLN A 341 -22.56 -8.53 -37.71
N ASP A 342 -21.70 -9.53 -37.80
CA ASP A 342 -21.43 -10.26 -39.04
C ASP A 342 -22.70 -10.94 -39.57
N ARG A 343 -23.47 -11.60 -38.69
CA ARG A 343 -24.76 -12.22 -39.06
C ARG A 343 -25.77 -11.24 -39.64
N LEU A 344 -25.74 -9.98 -39.21
CA LEU A 344 -26.66 -8.95 -39.73
C LEU A 344 -26.13 -8.32 -41.02
N VAL A 345 -24.82 -8.07 -41.11
CA VAL A 345 -24.21 -7.33 -42.22
C VAL A 345 -23.97 -8.21 -43.45
N GLU A 346 -23.58 -9.47 -43.27
CA GLU A 346 -23.26 -10.39 -44.36
C GLU A 346 -24.45 -10.62 -45.34
N PRO A 347 -25.70 -10.91 -44.89
CA PRO A 347 -26.83 -11.04 -45.82
C PRO A 347 -27.20 -9.73 -46.51
N LEU A 348 -27.04 -8.58 -45.84
CA LEU A 348 -27.26 -7.27 -46.45
C LEU A 348 -26.26 -7.00 -47.57
N LEU A 349 -24.99 -7.33 -47.37
CA LEU A 349 -23.95 -7.21 -48.39
C LEU A 349 -24.19 -8.14 -49.58
N GLN A 350 -24.59 -9.39 -49.33
CA GLN A 350 -24.94 -10.32 -50.41
C GLN A 350 -26.13 -9.82 -51.23
N THR A 351 -27.17 -9.35 -50.56
CA THR A 351 -28.36 -8.76 -51.20
C THR A 351 -27.98 -7.53 -52.04
N GLN A 352 -27.16 -6.64 -51.48
CA GLN A 352 -26.66 -5.46 -52.21
C GLN A 352 -25.90 -5.87 -53.48
N LYS A 353 -25.03 -6.88 -53.39
CA LYS A 353 -24.27 -7.39 -54.54
C LYS A 353 -25.18 -7.97 -55.63
N GLN A 354 -26.19 -8.75 -55.25
CA GLN A 354 -27.19 -9.29 -56.18
C GLN A 354 -27.95 -8.16 -56.89
N LEU A 355 -28.44 -7.17 -56.13
CA LEU A 355 -29.16 -6.03 -56.68
C LEU A 355 -28.31 -5.20 -57.66
N LEU A 356 -27.01 -5.03 -57.37
CA LEU A 356 -26.09 -4.36 -58.30
C LEU A 356 -25.90 -5.14 -59.60
N GLN A 357 -25.78 -6.47 -59.51
CA GLN A 357 -25.65 -7.34 -60.68
C GLN A 357 -26.92 -7.33 -61.53
N GLU A 358 -28.10 -7.41 -60.91
CA GLU A 358 -29.39 -7.30 -61.60
C GLU A 358 -29.56 -5.95 -62.29
N LYS A 359 -29.21 -4.85 -61.61
CA LYS A 359 -29.21 -3.51 -62.21
C LYS A 359 -28.33 -3.46 -63.46
N GLN A 360 -27.14 -4.06 -63.43
CA GLN A 360 -26.21 -4.08 -64.56
C GLN A 360 -26.74 -4.93 -65.72
N MET A 361 -27.39 -6.06 -65.42
CA MET A 361 -28.07 -6.90 -66.42
C MET A 361 -29.25 -6.16 -67.07
N LEU A 362 -30.05 -5.44 -66.28
CA LEU A 362 -31.15 -4.62 -66.80
C LEU A 362 -30.66 -3.44 -67.65
N GLN A 363 -29.57 -2.78 -67.24
CA GLN A 363 -28.96 -1.70 -68.01
C GLN A 363 -28.36 -2.18 -69.34
N SER A 364 -27.81 -3.39 -69.40
CA SER A 364 -27.31 -3.99 -70.64
C SER A 364 -28.43 -4.54 -71.54
N SER A 365 -29.56 -4.97 -70.96
CA SER A 365 -30.77 -5.36 -71.70
C SER A 365 -31.54 -4.17 -72.27
N CYS A 366 -31.39 -2.97 -71.69
CA CYS A 366 -32.01 -1.75 -72.19
C CYS A 366 -31.11 -1.11 -73.26
N VAL A 367 -31.20 -1.59 -74.51
CA VAL A 367 -30.65 -0.86 -75.67
C VAL A 367 -31.41 0.47 -75.81
N PRO A 368 -30.72 1.62 -75.99
CA PRO A 368 -31.41 2.87 -76.30
C PRO A 368 -32.19 2.70 -77.61
N ARG A 369 -33.50 3.00 -77.60
CA ARG A 369 -34.30 3.05 -78.84
C ARG A 369 -33.56 3.90 -79.89
N PRO A 370 -33.48 3.44 -81.16
CA PRO A 370 -32.89 4.26 -82.21
C PRO A 370 -33.67 5.58 -82.36
N PRO A 371 -33.00 6.69 -82.67
CA PRO A 371 -33.64 7.99 -82.78
C PRO A 371 -34.63 7.96 -83.94
N MET A 372 -35.88 8.38 -83.68
CA MET A 372 -36.86 8.56 -84.75
C MET A 372 -36.38 9.64 -85.75
N PRO A 373 -36.70 9.50 -87.06
CA PRO A 373 -36.32 10.50 -88.05
C PRO A 373 -37.04 11.81 -87.78
N LYS A 374 -36.30 12.93 -87.76
CA LYS A 374 -36.87 14.28 -87.74
C LYS A 374 -37.55 14.58 -89.08
N PRO A 375 -38.79 15.07 -89.11
CA PRO A 375 -39.30 15.88 -90.21
C PRO A 375 -38.81 17.32 -90.04
N ASN A 376 -38.51 17.93 -91.19
CA ASN A 376 -37.94 19.26 -91.36
C ASN A 376 -38.76 20.40 -90.75
N GLY A 377 -38.03 21.40 -90.25
CA GLY A 377 -38.35 22.81 -90.49
C GLY A 377 -39.36 23.47 -89.57
N MET A 378 -38.85 24.13 -88.53
CA MET A 378 -39.03 25.57 -88.36
C MET A 378 -38.06 26.08 -87.29
N ASP A 379 -37.13 26.90 -87.74
CA ASP A 379 -36.29 27.74 -86.87
C ASP A 379 -37.18 28.64 -86.01
N MET A 380 -37.00 28.59 -84.69
CA MET A 380 -37.24 29.76 -83.86
C MET A 380 -36.30 29.79 -82.66
N MET A 381 -35.44 30.82 -82.71
CA MET A 381 -34.54 31.39 -81.73
C MET A 381 -34.55 30.89 -80.27
N LEU A 382 -33.35 30.54 -79.81
CA LEU A 382 -32.85 30.65 -78.44
C LEU A 382 -32.77 32.14 -78.00
N PRO A 383 -32.95 32.45 -76.71
CA PRO A 383 -31.82 32.42 -75.75
C PRO A 383 -32.22 31.69 -74.46
N GLY A 384 -31.41 30.82 -73.85
CA GLY A 384 -30.04 31.05 -73.40
C GLY A 384 -30.08 31.12 -71.87
N TYR A 385 -29.63 30.07 -71.17
CA TYR A 385 -29.20 30.17 -69.78
C TYR A 385 -28.14 29.10 -69.47
N ALA A 386 -26.98 29.59 -69.08
CA ALA A 386 -25.83 28.85 -68.59
C ALA A 386 -26.00 28.49 -67.11
N GLY A 387 -25.40 27.37 -66.69
CA GLY A 387 -25.22 27.06 -65.28
C GLY A 387 -24.59 25.68 -65.02
N PRO A 388 -23.28 25.61 -64.69
CA PRO A 388 -22.58 24.36 -64.40
C PRO A 388 -22.12 24.28 -62.94
N TYR A 389 -22.47 23.24 -62.17
CA TYR A 389 -21.69 22.86 -60.97
C TYR A 389 -21.80 21.34 -60.75
N LYS A 390 -20.77 20.58 -61.12
CA LYS A 390 -19.59 20.20 -60.33
C LYS A 390 -19.90 19.22 -59.18
N THR A 391 -19.53 17.99 -59.48
CA THR A 391 -19.09 16.92 -58.58
C THR A 391 -18.11 17.40 -57.51
N GLY A 392 -18.32 16.98 -56.27
CA GLY A 392 -17.35 17.05 -55.19
C GLY A 392 -17.40 15.76 -54.38
N SER A 393 -16.49 14.82 -54.69
CA SER A 393 -16.19 13.67 -53.84
C SER A 393 -15.24 14.11 -52.73
N SER A 394 -15.54 13.76 -51.49
CA SER A 394 -14.57 13.79 -50.40
C SER A 394 -14.63 12.49 -49.61
N GLN A 395 -13.56 11.69 -49.76
CA GLN A 395 -13.20 10.63 -48.82
C GLN A 395 -12.81 11.25 -47.46
N PRO A 396 -13.05 10.55 -46.34
CA PRO A 396 -12.43 10.89 -45.06
C PRO A 396 -11.09 10.17 -44.90
N LYS A 397 -10.06 10.92 -44.51
CA LYS A 397 -8.81 10.40 -43.96
C LYS A 397 -9.03 10.10 -42.48
N ALA A 398 -8.67 8.89 -42.07
CA ALA A 398 -8.55 8.47 -40.68
C ALA A 398 -7.26 9.00 -40.05
N SER A 399 -7.33 9.34 -38.77
CA SER A 399 -6.27 9.18 -37.77
C SER A 399 -6.93 8.89 -36.44
#